data_AF-A0A3D0PH36-F1
#
_entry.id   AF-A0A3D0PH36-F1
#
_cell.length_a   1.000
_cell.length_b   1.000
_cell.length_c   1.000
_cell.angle_alpha   90.00
_cell.angle_beta   90.00
_cell.angle_gamma   90.00
#
_symmetry.space_group_name_H-M   'P 1'
#
loop_
_entity.id
_entity.type
_entity.pdbx_description
1 polymer ?
#
loop_
_entity_poly.entity_id
_entity_poly.type
_entity_poly.pdbx_seq_one_letter_code
_entity_poly.pdbx_strand_id
1 'polypeptide(L)'
;EFVFDRHFHKVTDRKRFDRLITDLLKIEVNIKHLDSIENTEINTADMVAGSVLWKYTGRDDKFYKVIKSRIIVEKMVNWKEAKRIFVDKIKKLT
;
A
#
# COMPACT_ATOMS: atom_id res chain seq x y z
N GLU A 1 -6.90 -9.38 9.89
CA GLU A 1 -6.35 -8.14 10.47
C GLU A 1 -5.50 -7.47 9.41
N PHE A 2 -5.60 -6.14 9.28
CA PHE A 2 -4.79 -5.34 8.36
C PHE A 2 -3.95 -4.36 9.17
N VAL A 3 -2.67 -4.26 8.83
CA VAL A 3 -1.72 -3.39 9.50
C VAL A 3 -1.20 -2.39 8.50
N PHE A 4 -1.31 -1.10 8.81
CA PHE A 4 -0.79 -0.01 8.00
C PHE A 4 0.22 0.81 8.81
N ASP A 5 1.18 1.41 8.10
CA ASP A 5 2.04 2.44 8.66
C ASP A 5 1.21 3.62 9.16
N ARG A 6 1.71 4.29 10.21
CA ARG A 6 1.10 5.50 10.78
C ARG A 6 1.39 6.73 9.92
N HIS A 7 1.11 6.63 8.62
CA HIS A 7 1.27 7.71 7.65
C HIS A 7 0.32 8.89 7.95
N PHE A 8 -0.91 8.59 8.41
CA PHE A 8 -1.92 9.60 8.71
C PHE A 8 -1.80 10.09 10.17
N HIS A 9 -1.22 11.27 10.37
CA HIS A 9 -1.10 11.85 11.70
C HIS A 9 -2.47 12.22 12.31
N LYS A 10 -3.40 12.74 11.52
CA LYS A 10 -4.74 13.12 11.99
C LYS A 10 -5.66 11.90 12.12
N VAL A 11 -6.37 11.81 13.25
CA VAL A 11 -7.34 10.73 13.52
C VAL A 11 -8.50 10.74 12.52
N THR A 12 -8.91 11.92 12.04
CA THR A 12 -9.98 12.06 11.03
C THR A 12 -9.62 11.38 9.71
N ASP A 13 -8.35 11.51 9.30
CA ASP A 13 -7.87 10.96 8.03
C ASP A 13 -7.75 9.44 8.13
N ARG A 14 -7.27 8.92 9.27
CA ARG A 14 -7.30 7.48 9.59
C ARG A 14 -8.70 6.90 9.52
N LYS A 15 -9.66 7.50 10.23
CA LYS A 15 -11.06 7.03 10.22
C LYS A 15 -11.67 7.04 8.82
N ARG A 16 -11.35 8.05 8.00
CA ARG A 16 -11.82 8.13 6.62
C ARG A 16 -11.20 7.02 5.76
N PHE A 17 -9.90 6.78 5.91
CA PHE A 17 -9.20 5.69 5.23
C PHE A 17 -9.78 4.33 5.61
N ASP A 18 -9.92 4.07 6.91
CA ASP A 18 -10.44 2.80 7.44
C ASP A 18 -11.86 2.52 6.90
N ARG A 19 -12.73 3.54 6.91
CA ARG A 19 -14.07 3.43 6.33
C ARG A 19 -14.02 3.07 4.84
N LEU A 20 -13.18 3.75 4.06
CA LEU A 20 -13.05 3.47 2.63
C LEU A 20 -12.59 2.03 2.36
N ILE A 21 -11.67 1.49 3.16
CA ILE A 21 -11.20 0.11 3.03
C ILE A 21 -12.30 -0.89 3.40
N THR A 22 -12.99 -0.67 4.51
CA THR A 22 -14.10 -1.53 4.94
C THR A 22 -15.23 -1.53 3.91
N ASP A 23 -15.63 -0.36 3.41
CA ASP A 23 -16.67 -0.22 2.38
C ASP A 23 -16.26 -0.91 1.07
N LEU A 24 -14.97 -0.80 0.70
CA LEU A 24 -14.41 -1.45 -0.48
C LEU A 24 -14.45 -2.97 -0.37
N LEU A 25 -14.03 -3.51 0.77
CA LEU A 25 -13.91 -4.95 0.97
C LEU A 25 -15.25 -5.62 1.28
N LYS A 26 -16.28 -4.83 1.66
CA LYS A 26 -17.60 -5.31 2.08
C LYS A 26 -17.55 -6.35 3.21
N ILE A 27 -16.51 -6.29 4.03
CA ILE A 27 -16.28 -7.15 5.20
C ILE A 27 -15.77 -6.31 6.36
N GLU A 28 -16.07 -6.75 7.57
CA GLU A 28 -15.50 -6.14 8.77
C GLU A 28 -14.02 -6.51 8.88
N VAL A 29 -13.16 -5.50 8.94
CA VAL A 29 -11.71 -5.66 9.01
C VAL A 29 -11.18 -4.92 10.22
N ASN A 30 -10.40 -5.62 11.06
CA ASN A 30 -9.63 -4.96 12.10
C ASN A 30 -8.42 -4.28 11.46
N ILE A 31 -8.42 -2.94 11.43
CA ILE A 31 -7.33 -2.13 10.89
C ILE A 31 -6.52 -1.53 12.04
N LYS A 32 -5.22 -1.80 12.07
CA LYS A 32 -4.26 -1.22 13.02
C LYS A 32 -3.30 -0.28 12.30
N HIS A 33 -3.06 0.89 12.90
CA HIS A 33 -2.08 1.87 12.44
C HIS A 33 -0.89 1.88 13.41
N LEU A 34 0.21 1.25 13.02
CA LEU A 34 1.41 1.13 13.87
C LEU A 34 2.58 1.92 13.30
N ASP A 35 3.55 2.22 14.15
CA ASP A 35 4.78 2.88 13.74
C ASP A 35 5.71 1.86 13.05
N SER A 36 6.15 2.17 11.83
CA SER A 36 7.11 1.36 11.07
C SER A 36 8.48 1.25 11.73
N ILE A 37 8.82 2.12 12.70
CA ILE A 37 10.05 1.99 13.51
C ILE A 37 9.93 0.83 14.50
N GLU A 38 8.75 0.62 15.05
CA GLU A 38 8.50 -0.37 16.11
C GLU A 38 7.99 -1.72 15.56
N ASN A 39 7.56 -1.76 14.30
CA ASN A 39 7.00 -2.97 13.67
C ASN A 39 7.77 -3.39 12.41
N THR A 40 8.39 -4.58 12.48
CA THR A 40 9.22 -5.16 11.41
C THR A 40 8.44 -5.48 10.13
N GLU A 41 7.17 -5.85 10.23
CA GLU A 41 6.35 -6.21 9.06
C GLU A 41 6.07 -4.97 8.20
N ILE A 42 5.69 -3.87 8.85
CA ILE A 42 5.46 -2.58 8.18
C ILE A 42 6.77 -2.04 7.62
N ASN A 43 7.84 -2.09 8.42
CA ASN A 43 9.18 -1.68 7.96
C ASN A 43 9.60 -2.42 6.69
N THR A 44 9.34 -3.74 6.65
CA THR A 44 9.64 -4.57 5.49
C THR A 44 8.80 -4.16 4.28
N ALA A 45 7.49 -3.92 4.47
CA ALA A 45 6.60 -3.46 3.41
C ALA A 45 7.06 -2.10 2.84
N ASP A 46 7.44 -1.16 3.70
CA ASP A 46 7.95 0.16 3.30
C ASP A 46 9.29 0.06 2.57
N MET A 47 10.20 -0.79 3.05
CA MET A 47 11.47 -1.06 2.38
C MET A 47 11.25 -1.63 0.98
N VAL A 48 10.32 -2.58 0.83
CA VAL A 48 9.96 -3.16 -0.47
C VAL A 48 9.39 -2.09 -1.40
N ALA A 49 8.40 -1.31 -0.93
CA ALA A 49 7.80 -0.24 -1.71
C ALA A 49 8.83 0.81 -2.14
N GLY A 50 9.69 1.25 -1.22
CA GLY A 50 10.77 2.20 -1.47
C GLY A 50 11.79 1.68 -2.47
N SER A 51 12.20 0.41 -2.34
CA SER A 51 13.16 -0.22 -3.27
C SER A 51 12.62 -0.32 -4.69
N VAL A 52 11.34 -0.66 -4.84
CA VAL A 52 10.65 -0.71 -6.13
C VAL A 52 10.56 0.69 -6.74
N LEU A 53 10.16 1.69 -5.94
CA LEU A 53 10.07 3.08 -6.38
C LEU A 53 11.44 3.62 -6.81
N TRP A 54 12.51 3.34 -6.06
CA TRP A 54 13.86 3.82 -6.33
C TRP A 54 14.40 3.32 -7.69
N LYS A 55 14.11 2.06 -8.01
CA LYS A 55 14.42 1.47 -9.32
C LYS A 55 13.71 2.20 -10.45
N TYR A 56 12.39 2.39 -10.34
CA TYR A 56 11.60 2.95 -11.45
C TYR A 56 11.70 4.47 -11.58
N THR A 57 12.18 5.16 -10.54
CA THR A 57 12.52 6.59 -10.63
C THR A 57 13.91 6.84 -11.20
N GLY A 58 14.61 5.79 -11.65
CA GLY A 58 15.89 5.90 -12.37
C GLY A 58 17.08 6.23 -11.48
N ARG A 59 16.99 5.99 -10.16
CA ARG A 59 18.03 6.36 -9.21
C ARG A 59 19.09 5.27 -9.03
N ASP A 60 18.68 4.05 -8.69
CA ASP A 60 19.52 2.84 -8.54
C ASP A 60 18.60 1.60 -8.41
N ASP A 61 19.06 0.42 -8.80
CA ASP A 61 18.33 -0.85 -8.64
C ASP A 61 18.96 -1.81 -7.61
N LYS A 62 20.04 -1.42 -6.93
CA LYS A 62 20.76 -2.26 -5.95
C LYS A 62 19.83 -2.87 -4.90
N PHE A 63 18.97 -2.08 -4.26
CA PHE A 63 18.05 -2.57 -3.23
C PHE A 63 16.96 -3.47 -3.82
N TYR A 64 16.46 -3.11 -5.02
CA TYR A 64 15.51 -3.93 -5.73
C TYR A 64 16.08 -5.32 -6.07
N LYS A 65 17.34 -5.40 -6.50
CA LYS A 65 18.02 -6.68 -6.79
C LYS A 65 18.06 -7.62 -5.59
N VAL A 66 18.17 -7.10 -4.37
CA VAL A 66 18.17 -7.89 -3.13
C VAL A 66 16.81 -8.56 -2.89
N ILE A 67 15.72 -7.86 -3.21
CA ILE A 67 14.36 -8.33 -2.90
C ILE A 67 13.66 -9.02 -4.07
N LYS A 68 14.14 -8.83 -5.31
CA LYS A 68 13.48 -9.28 -6.54
C LYS A 68 13.07 -10.76 -6.52
N SER A 69 13.95 -11.64 -6.05
CA SER A 69 13.70 -13.10 -6.02
C SER A 69 12.57 -13.50 -5.07
N ARG A 70 12.18 -12.61 -4.14
CA ARG A 70 11.09 -12.81 -3.18
C ARG A 70 9.77 -12.20 -3.65
N ILE A 71 9.77 -11.44 -4.74
CA ILE A 71 8.55 -10.84 -5.31
C ILE A 71 7.87 -11.88 -6.20
N ILE A 72 6.72 -12.38 -5.77
CA ILE A 72 5.93 -13.36 -6.53
C ILE A 72 5.29 -12.71 -7.77
N VAL A 73 4.76 -11.50 -7.61
CA VAL A 73 4.09 -10.74 -8.67
C VAL A 73 4.44 -9.27 -8.56
N GLU A 74 4.84 -8.68 -9.68
CA GLU A 74 5.04 -7.24 -9.84
C GLU A 74 4.18 -6.77 -11.01
N LYS A 75 3.38 -5.71 -10.82
CA LYS A 75 2.57 -5.10 -11.88
C LYS A 75 2.83 -3.62 -11.93
N MET A 76 3.38 -3.15 -13.04
CA MET A 76 3.44 -1.72 -13.33
C MET A 76 2.14 -1.29 -13.99
N VAL A 77 1.49 -0.31 -13.39
CA VAL A 77 0.30 0.34 -13.95
C VAL A 77 0.51 1.84 -13.90
N ASN A 78 0.05 2.55 -14.93
CA ASN A 78 -0.02 4.00 -14.84
C ASN A 78 -1.27 4.41 -14.04
N TRP A 79 -1.33 5.67 -13.61
CA TRP A 79 -2.45 6.15 -12.81
C TRP A 79 -3.80 6.03 -13.52
N LYS A 80 -3.84 6.21 -14.85
CA LYS A 80 -5.07 6.10 -15.64
C LYS A 80 -5.61 4.66 -15.60
N GLU A 81 -4.73 3.67 -15.72
CA GLU A 81 -5.06 2.25 -15.59
C GLU A 81 -5.46 1.89 -14.17
N ALA A 82 -4.66 2.30 -13.17
CA ALA A 82 -4.95 2.03 -11.77
C ALA A 82 -6.31 2.60 -11.36
N LYS A 83 -6.59 3.85 -11.73
CA LYS A 83 -7.88 4.50 -11.48
C LYS A 83 -9.03 3.74 -12.12
N ARG A 84 -8.88 3.30 -13.37
CA ARG A 84 -9.90 2.51 -14.07
C ARG A 84 -10.16 1.16 -13.38
N ILE A 85 -9.09 0.46 -12.99
CA ILE A 85 -9.17 -0.89 -12.40
C ILE A 85 -9.78 -0.85 -11.01
N PHE A 86 -9.34 0.09 -10.19
CA PHE A 86 -9.69 0.16 -8.77
C PHE A 86 -10.80 1.18 -8.54
N VAL A 87 -10.61 2.45 -8.86
CA VAL A 87 -11.56 3.53 -8.49
C VAL A 87 -12.85 3.48 -9.29
N ASP A 88 -12.79 3.35 -10.60
CA ASP A 88 -14.00 3.39 -11.45
C ASP A 88 -14.83 2.10 -11.31
N LYS A 89 -14.18 0.98 -10.96
CA LYS A 89 -14.87 -0.26 -10.61
C LYS A 89 -15.62 -0.14 -9.28
N ILE A 90 -15.05 0.56 -8.31
CA ILE A 90 -15.68 0.84 -7.01
C ILE A 90 -16.91 1.72 -7.17
N LYS A 91 -16.83 2.79 -7.97
CA LYS A 91 -17.97 3.67 -8.26
C LYS A 91 -19.16 3.02 -8.94
N LYS A 92 -18.99 1.82 -9.52
CA LYS A 92 -20.08 1.03 -10.11
C LYS A 92 -20.69 0.01 -9.12
N LEU A 93 -20.03 -0.20 -7.98
CA LEU A 93 -20.43 -1.15 -6.93
C LEU A 93 -21.11 -0.46 -5.73
N THR A 94 -20.97 0.87 -5.64
CA THR A 94 -21.76 1.79 -4.81
C THR A 94 -22.83 2.47 -5.63
#